data_AF-A0A957DSI5-F1
#
_entry.id   AF-A0A957DSI5-F1
#
_cell.length_a   1.000
_cell.length_b   1.000
_cell.length_c   1.000
_cell.angle_alpha   90.00
_cell.angle_beta   90.00
_cell.angle_gamma   90.00
#
_symmetry.space_group_name_H-M   'P 1'
#
loop_
_entity.id
_entity.type
_entity.pdbx_description
1 polymer ?
#
loop_
_entity_poly.entity_id
_entity_poly.type
_entity_poly.pdbx_seq_one_letter_code
_entity_poly.pdbx_strand_id
1 'polypeptide(L)'
;MSHFTETTYWQSIQPYESDQSTLTASSGAETPHEESLLALRRKLKTLNAWPEAGDTFLELLNQVRGYGTTLVPSDYDWLSKVADSAYKGEDIGLNYPSIFQKLLTFPDLRQQFLHTLHLRSLGT
;
A
#
# COMPACT_ATOMS: atom_id res chain seq x y z
N MET A 1 -3.95 37.22 49.02
CA MET A 1 -4.89 37.58 47.95
C MET A 1 -4.27 37.16 46.63
N SER A 2 -4.66 36.01 46.10
CA SER A 2 -4.27 35.54 44.77
C SER A 2 -5.54 35.06 44.09
N HIS A 3 -6.10 35.90 43.22
CA HIS A 3 -7.27 35.57 42.43
C HIS A 3 -6.81 34.80 41.19
N PHE A 4 -7.16 33.53 41.18
CA PHE A 4 -7.25 32.69 40.00
C PHE A 4 -8.61 32.99 39.37
N THR A 5 -8.64 33.59 38.19
CA THR A 5 -9.83 33.61 37.33
C THR A 5 -9.38 33.42 35.90
N GLU A 6 -9.37 32.17 35.49
CA GLU A 6 -9.29 31.74 34.10
C GLU A 6 -10.70 31.32 33.72
N THR A 7 -11.36 32.04 32.81
CA THR A 7 -12.41 31.49 31.93
C THR A 7 -12.78 32.49 30.84
N THR A 8 -12.51 32.06 29.60
CA THR A 8 -13.42 32.07 28.44
C THR A 8 -14.08 33.38 28.03
N TYR A 9 -13.70 33.90 26.85
CA TYR A 9 -14.64 34.55 25.95
C TYR A 9 -14.27 34.31 24.48
N TRP A 10 -15.14 33.60 23.77
CA TRP A 10 -15.17 33.48 22.31
C TRP A 10 -15.61 34.81 21.69
N GLN A 11 -14.91 35.30 20.66
CA GLN A 11 -15.44 36.08 19.53
C GLN A 11 -14.25 36.47 18.61
N SER A 12 -14.05 35.82 17.47
CA SER A 12 -14.70 36.03 16.15
C SER A 12 -14.17 37.23 15.34
N ILE A 13 -13.79 36.90 14.09
CA ILE A 13 -13.73 37.66 12.82
C ILE A 13 -12.75 38.81 12.58
N GLN A 14 -11.78 38.56 11.70
CA GLN A 14 -11.63 39.32 10.44
C GLN A 14 -11.37 38.36 9.26
N PRO A 15 -11.91 38.66 8.06
CA PRO A 15 -11.97 37.77 6.91
C PRO A 15 -10.67 37.84 6.09
N TYR A 16 -10.24 36.73 5.50
CA TYR A 16 -9.37 36.79 4.34
C TYR A 16 -10.14 36.20 3.16
N GLU A 17 -10.80 37.08 2.42
CA GLU A 17 -11.37 36.75 1.12
C GLU A 17 -10.23 36.41 0.15
N SER A 18 -10.39 35.23 -0.45
CA SER A 18 -10.01 34.82 -1.80
C SER A 18 -9.25 35.84 -2.64
N ASP A 19 -8.01 35.51 -3.03
CA ASP A 19 -7.72 35.28 -4.46
C ASP A 19 -6.30 34.72 -4.63
N GLN A 20 -6.21 33.39 -4.80
CA GLN A 20 -5.12 32.79 -5.56
C GLN A 20 -5.61 31.52 -6.25
N SER A 21 -6.64 31.68 -7.08
CA SER A 21 -6.80 30.81 -8.25
C SER A 21 -5.71 31.19 -9.24
N THR A 22 -4.55 30.55 -9.14
CA THR A 22 -3.64 30.42 -10.28
C THR A 22 -2.94 29.07 -10.24
N LEU A 23 -3.49 28.18 -11.08
CA LEU A 23 -2.74 27.32 -11.99
C LEU A 23 -1.94 26.15 -11.38
N THR A 24 -2.54 24.97 -11.56
CA THR A 24 -1.89 23.85 -12.25
C THR A 24 -0.61 23.30 -11.64
N ALA A 25 -0.77 22.30 -10.77
CA ALA A 25 0.04 21.08 -10.86
C ALA A 25 -0.75 19.92 -10.24
N SER A 26 -1.50 19.22 -11.08
CA SER A 26 -1.72 17.79 -10.91
C SER A 26 -0.35 17.12 -10.80
N SER A 27 0.15 16.97 -9.59
CA SER A 27 1.26 16.08 -9.30
C SER A 27 0.80 15.21 -8.16
N GLY A 28 0.27 14.05 -8.53
CA GLY A 28 0.03 12.97 -7.60
C GLY A 28 1.32 12.72 -6.84
N ALA A 29 1.36 13.12 -5.58
CA ALA A 29 2.27 12.50 -4.63
C ALA A 29 1.71 11.10 -4.39
N GLU A 30 1.91 10.21 -5.39
CA GLU A 30 1.72 8.78 -5.21
C GLU A 30 2.61 8.42 -4.03
N THR A 31 1.97 8.03 -2.93
CA THR A 31 2.71 7.69 -1.72
C THR A 31 3.70 6.55 -2.05
N PRO A 32 4.85 6.43 -1.37
CA PRO A 32 5.80 5.32 -1.62
C PRO A 32 5.14 3.93 -1.54
N HIS A 33 4.00 3.84 -0.86
CA HIS A 33 3.13 2.67 -0.87
C HIS A 33 2.49 2.40 -2.24
N GLU A 34 1.94 3.40 -2.92
CA GLU A 34 1.27 3.25 -4.22
C GLU A 34 2.27 2.90 -5.32
N GLU A 35 3.44 3.54 -5.34
CA GLU A 35 4.51 3.19 -6.28
C GLU A 35 4.96 1.72 -6.11
N SER A 36 5.10 1.29 -4.86
CA SER A 36 5.44 -0.10 -4.54
C SER A 36 4.33 -1.09 -4.95
N LEU A 37 3.05 -0.71 -4.84
CA LEU A 37 1.92 -1.53 -5.31
C LEU A 37 1.91 -1.67 -6.83
N LEU A 38 2.12 -0.56 -7.55
CA LEU A 38 2.19 -0.56 -9.01
C LEU A 38 3.37 -1.39 -9.52
N ALA A 39 4.52 -1.32 -8.84
CA ALA A 39 5.67 -2.16 -9.13
C ALA A 39 5.36 -3.65 -8.96
N LEU A 40 4.70 -4.03 -7.86
CA LEU A 40 4.23 -5.40 -7.62
C LEU A 40 3.30 -5.88 -8.73
N ARG A 41 2.26 -5.09 -9.03
CA ARG A 41 1.28 -5.41 -10.08
C ARG A 41 1.95 -5.61 -11.42
N ARG A 42 2.82 -4.68 -11.85
CA ARG A 42 3.54 -4.77 -13.12
C ARG A 42 4.39 -6.03 -13.19
N LYS A 43 5.18 -6.31 -12.15
CA LYS A 43 6.08 -7.46 -12.10
C LYS A 43 5.32 -8.79 -12.16
N LEU A 44 4.23 -8.92 -11.40
CA LEU A 44 3.41 -10.12 -11.41
C LEU A 44 2.65 -10.32 -12.73
N LYS A 45 2.16 -9.24 -13.35
CA LYS A 45 1.54 -9.31 -14.69
C LYS A 45 2.53 -9.77 -15.76
N THR A 46 3.78 -9.29 -15.73
CA THR A 46 4.84 -9.76 -16.65
C THR A 46 5.12 -11.26 -16.47
N LEU A 47 4.97 -11.77 -15.25
CA LEU A 47 5.19 -13.18 -14.95
C LEU A 47 3.93 -14.05 -15.12
N ASN A 48 2.79 -13.50 -15.55
CA ASN A 48 1.50 -14.21 -15.60
C ASN A 48 1.03 -14.77 -14.23
N ALA A 49 1.55 -14.20 -13.13
CA ALA A 49 1.26 -14.61 -11.76
C ALA A 49 0.26 -13.68 -11.05
N TRP A 50 -0.16 -12.60 -11.73
CA TRP A 50 -1.14 -11.68 -11.18
C TRP A 50 -2.55 -12.31 -11.20
N PRO A 51 -3.24 -12.36 -10.05
CA PRO A 51 -4.59 -12.91 -10.00
C PRO A 51 -5.57 -12.15 -10.89
N GLU A 52 -6.50 -12.88 -11.51
CA GLU A 52 -7.59 -12.28 -12.29
C GLU A 52 -8.40 -11.28 -11.44
N ALA A 53 -8.70 -11.66 -10.19
CA ALA A 53 -9.38 -10.79 -9.22
C ALA A 53 -8.44 -9.79 -8.51
N GLY A 54 -7.15 -9.74 -8.87
CA GLY A 54 -6.15 -8.92 -8.18
C GLY A 54 -6.40 -7.42 -8.27
N ASP A 55 -6.93 -6.97 -9.41
CA ASP A 55 -7.29 -5.56 -9.62
C ASP A 55 -8.49 -5.17 -8.75
N THR A 56 -9.54 -6.00 -8.72
CA THR A 56 -10.69 -5.83 -7.83
C THR A 56 -10.28 -5.86 -6.37
N PHE A 57 -9.36 -6.73 -5.97
CA PHE A 57 -8.84 -6.80 -4.60
C PHE A 57 -8.09 -5.52 -4.20
N LEU A 58 -7.36 -4.92 -5.13
CA LEU A 58 -6.62 -3.68 -4.92
C LEU A 58 -7.57 -2.48 -4.78
N GLU A 59 -8.63 -2.44 -5.58
CA GLU A 59 -9.72 -1.45 -5.46
C GLU A 59 -10.45 -1.57 -4.11
N LEU A 60 -10.77 -2.80 -3.69
CA LEU A 60 -11.41 -3.07 -2.40
C LEU A 60 -10.50 -2.71 -1.23
N LEU A 61 -9.20 -2.99 -1.29
CA LEU A 61 -8.26 -2.64 -0.22
C LEU A 61 -8.13 -1.13 -0.03
N ASN A 62 -8.22 -0.33 -1.11
CA ASN A 62 -8.24 1.13 -0.99
C ASN A 62 -9.49 1.61 -0.23
N GLN A 63 -10.61 0.90 -0.35
CA GLN A 63 -11.87 1.21 0.35
C GLN A 63 -11.88 0.71 1.81
N VAL A 64 -11.24 -0.43 2.09
CA VAL A 64 -11.39 -1.16 3.37
C VAL A 64 -10.19 -0.95 4.31
N ARG A 65 -9.46 0.18 4.18
CA ARG A 65 -8.22 0.52 4.93
C ARG A 65 -8.11 -0.17 6.30
N GLY A 66 -7.32 -1.25 6.35
CA GLY A 66 -6.85 -1.83 7.62
C GLY A 66 -7.71 -2.92 8.28
N TYR A 67 -8.59 -3.64 7.58
CA TYR A 67 -9.29 -4.75 8.22
C TYR A 67 -8.36 -5.95 8.53
N GLY A 68 -8.12 -6.16 9.84
CA GLY A 68 -7.86 -7.46 10.49
C GLY A 68 -6.57 -8.20 10.11
N THR A 69 -5.78 -7.67 9.19
CA THR A 69 -4.58 -8.34 8.74
C THR A 69 -3.43 -7.91 9.62
N THR A 70 -2.86 -8.83 10.41
CA THR A 70 -1.65 -8.58 11.20
C THR A 70 -0.48 -9.25 10.50
N LEU A 71 0.64 -8.55 10.42
CA LEU A 71 1.89 -9.09 9.91
C LEU A 71 2.57 -9.89 11.03
N VAL A 72 2.81 -11.17 10.81
CA VAL A 72 3.53 -12.04 11.75
C VAL A 72 4.87 -12.47 11.14
N PRO A 73 5.90 -12.77 11.96
CA PRO A 73 7.21 -13.16 11.44
C PRO A 73 7.16 -14.35 10.48
N SER A 74 6.24 -15.30 10.70
CA SER A 74 6.06 -16.46 9.83
C SER A 74 5.61 -16.10 8.41
N ASP A 75 5.02 -14.91 8.17
CA ASP A 75 4.63 -14.48 6.82
C ASP A 75 5.84 -14.27 5.90
N TYR A 76 6.98 -13.90 6.48
CA TYR A 76 8.22 -13.70 5.74
C TYR A 76 8.80 -15.04 5.22
N ASP A 77 8.56 -16.15 5.93
CA ASP A 77 9.01 -17.49 5.53
C ASP A 77 8.33 -17.96 4.23
N TRP A 78 7.08 -17.52 4.01
CA TRP A 78 6.33 -17.83 2.79
C TRP A 78 6.83 -17.07 1.57
N LEU A 79 7.57 -15.96 1.72
CA LEU A 79 7.97 -15.11 0.59
C LEU A 79 8.78 -15.86 -0.46
N SER A 80 9.71 -16.72 -0.04
CA SER A 80 10.53 -17.50 -0.98
C SER A 80 9.67 -18.46 -1.80
N LYS A 81 8.70 -19.14 -1.16
CA LYS A 81 7.79 -20.07 -1.84
C LYS A 81 6.82 -19.34 -2.76
N VAL A 82 6.22 -18.25 -2.30
CA VAL A 82 5.29 -17.44 -3.11
C VAL A 82 6.02 -16.78 -4.28
N ALA A 83 7.28 -16.34 -4.10
CA ALA A 83 8.09 -15.77 -5.18
C ALA A 83 8.48 -16.84 -6.21
N ASP A 84 8.74 -18.08 -5.78
CA ASP A 84 8.99 -19.21 -6.68
C ASP A 84 7.75 -19.54 -7.53
N SER A 85 6.58 -19.63 -6.89
CA SER A 85 5.30 -19.80 -7.59
C SER A 85 5.01 -18.64 -8.56
N ALA A 86 5.23 -17.40 -8.13
CA ALA A 86 5.07 -16.23 -8.99
C ALA A 86 6.04 -16.26 -10.18
N TYR A 87 7.28 -16.69 -9.98
CA TYR A 87 8.27 -16.81 -11.06
C TYR A 87 7.88 -17.89 -12.09
N LYS A 88 7.23 -18.97 -11.64
CA LYS A 88 6.67 -20.02 -12.51
C LYS A 88 5.39 -19.61 -13.23
N GLY A 89 4.85 -18.43 -12.94
CA GLY A 89 3.60 -17.92 -13.49
C GLY A 89 2.36 -18.55 -12.86
N GLU A 90 2.47 -19.05 -11.63
CA GLU A 90 1.31 -19.48 -10.86
C GLU A 90 0.56 -18.27 -10.29
N ASP A 91 -0.77 -18.33 -10.31
CA ASP A 91 -1.62 -17.31 -9.72
C ASP A 91 -1.47 -17.31 -8.20
N ILE A 92 -0.78 -16.29 -7.67
CA ILE A 92 -0.51 -16.20 -6.23
C ILE A 92 -1.73 -15.74 -5.42
N GLY A 93 -2.72 -15.10 -6.04
CA GLY A 93 -3.95 -14.73 -5.36
C GLY A 93 -4.85 -15.92 -5.10
N LEU A 94 -4.85 -16.89 -6.02
CA LEU A 94 -5.57 -18.15 -5.87
C LEU A 94 -4.86 -19.12 -4.92
N ASN A 95 -3.53 -19.26 -5.06
CA ASN A 95 -2.76 -20.22 -4.28
C ASN A 95 -2.38 -19.72 -2.87
N TYR A 96 -2.23 -18.40 -2.70
CA TYR A 96 -1.78 -17.80 -1.45
C TYR A 96 -2.58 -16.53 -1.10
N PRO A 97 -3.92 -16.60 -1.01
CA PRO A 97 -4.79 -15.42 -0.83
C PRO A 97 -4.43 -14.60 0.40
N SER A 98 -4.10 -15.24 1.52
CA SER A 98 -3.71 -14.54 2.76
C SER A 98 -2.38 -13.78 2.64
N ILE A 99 -1.39 -14.37 1.95
CA ILE A 99 -0.10 -13.70 1.73
C ILE A 99 -0.27 -12.60 0.68
N PHE A 100 -1.05 -12.84 -0.38
CA PHE A 100 -1.37 -11.84 -1.39
C PHE A 100 -2.04 -10.61 -0.77
N GLN A 101 -3.06 -10.78 0.08
CA GLN A 101 -3.67 -9.69 0.84
C GLN A 101 -2.65 -8.93 1.69
N LYS A 102 -1.72 -9.64 2.36
CA LYS A 102 -0.64 -9.02 3.14
C LYS A 102 0.34 -8.24 2.27
N LEU A 103 0.69 -8.74 1.08
CA LEU A 103 1.54 -8.01 0.13
C LEU A 103 0.88 -6.71 -0.33
N LEU A 104 -0.43 -6.72 -0.51
CA LEU A 104 -1.17 -5.51 -0.88
C LEU A 104 -1.31 -4.53 0.31
N THR A 105 -1.38 -5.04 1.55
CA THR A 105 -1.60 -4.23 2.76
C THR A 105 -0.30 -3.69 3.38
N PHE A 106 0.79 -4.46 3.37
CA PHE A 106 2.03 -4.16 4.08
C PHE A 106 3.18 -3.78 3.13
N PRO A 107 3.67 -2.54 3.17
CA PRO A 107 4.74 -2.10 2.26
C PRO A 107 6.06 -2.83 2.51
N ASP A 108 6.46 -3.07 3.76
CA ASP A 108 7.70 -3.80 4.09
C ASP A 108 7.71 -5.23 3.54
N LEU A 109 6.62 -5.97 3.71
CA LEU A 109 6.48 -7.32 3.19
C LEU A 109 6.57 -7.32 1.65
N ARG A 110 5.95 -6.32 1.01
CA ARG A 110 5.99 -6.16 -0.44
C ARG A 110 7.38 -5.88 -0.97
N GLN A 111 8.14 -5.00 -0.33
CA GLN A 111 9.51 -4.68 -0.72
C GLN A 111 10.40 -5.92 -0.61
N GLN A 112 10.30 -6.67 0.49
CA GLN A 112 11.00 -7.96 0.66
C GLN A 112 10.62 -8.99 -0.40
N PHE A 113 9.33 -9.10 -0.71
CA PHE A 113 8.85 -9.99 -1.77
C PHE A 113 9.41 -9.60 -3.15
N LEU A 114 9.34 -8.32 -3.50
CA LEU A 114 9.88 -7.79 -4.76
C LEU A 114 11.38 -8.05 -4.89
N HIS A 115 12.13 -7.87 -3.80
CA HIS A 115 13.56 -8.18 -3.74
C HIS A 115 13.81 -9.68 -3.94
N THR A 116 13.07 -10.54 -3.22
CA THR A 116 13.18 -12.01 -3.35
C THR A 116 12.86 -12.49 -4.77
N LEU A 117 11.81 -11.94 -5.37
CA LEU A 117 11.41 -12.21 -6.75
C LEU A 117 12.45 -11.72 -7.76
N HIS A 118 13.09 -10.58 -7.50
CA HIS A 118 14.17 -10.07 -8.33
C HIS A 118 15.41 -10.97 -8.27
N LEU A 119 15.82 -11.40 -7.08
CA LEU A 119 16.91 -12.36 -6.89
C LEU A 119 16.63 -13.68 -7.63
N ARG A 120 15.38 -14.17 -7.57
CA ARG A 120 14.96 -15.36 -8.36
C ARG A 120 15.06 -15.13 -9.86
N SER A 121 14.75 -13.94 -10.35
CA SER A 121 14.87 -13.61 -11.78
C SER A 121 16.31 -13.43 -12.26
N LEU A 122 17.26 -13.19 -11.35
CA LEU A 122 18.69 -13.04 -11.66
C LEU A 122 19.49 -14.33 -11.45
N GLY A 123 18.96 -15.28 -10.66
CA GLY A 123 19.62 -16.55 -10.31
C GLY A 123 19.34 -17.70 -11.27
N THR A 124 19.48 -17.47 -12.58
CA THR A 124 19.55 -18.51 -13.63
C THR A 124 20.95 -18.62 -14.19
#